data_AF-A0A520EFI4-F1
#
_entry.id   AF-A0A520EFI4-F1
#
_cell.length_a   1.000
_cell.length_b   1.000
_cell.length_c   1.000
_cell.angle_alpha   90.00
_cell.angle_beta   90.00
_cell.angle_gamma   90.00
#
_symmetry.space_group_name_H-M   'P 1'
#
loop_
_entity.id
_entity.type
_entity.pdbx_description
1 polymer ?
#
loop_
_entity_poly.entity_id
_entity_poly.type
_entity_poly.pdbx_seq_one_letter_code
_entity_poly.pdbx_strand_id
1 'polypeptide(L)'
;MAHHRGMETMPSEVWIAACAHRLHRQWHSVDPDDLEQVASMLLRDGRFAAMAPDEAAAEWLKPIAGGAPRESGNSMPFADSRSWPE
;
A
#
# COMPACT_ATOMS: atom_id res chain seq x y z
N MET A 1 -8.52 -34.54 8.01
CA MET A 1 -9.40 -33.45 8.52
C MET A 1 -9.33 -32.32 7.53
N ALA A 2 -10.23 -32.33 6.56
CA ALA A 2 -10.37 -31.25 5.58
C ALA A 2 -11.26 -30.18 6.21
N HIS A 3 -10.65 -29.08 6.67
CA HIS A 3 -11.37 -27.86 7.00
C HIS A 3 -11.65 -27.11 5.70
N HIS A 4 -12.79 -27.40 5.08
CA HIS A 4 -13.40 -26.51 4.11
C HIS A 4 -14.67 -25.93 4.75
N ARG A 5 -14.88 -24.62 4.55
CA ARG A 5 -16.19 -23.94 4.53
C ARG A 5 -16.69 -23.29 5.84
N GLY A 6 -16.21 -22.06 6.07
CA GLY A 6 -16.93 -21.01 6.80
C GLY A 6 -16.38 -19.67 6.33
N MET A 7 -17.23 -18.78 5.83
CA MET A 7 -16.90 -17.37 5.64
C MET A 7 -16.88 -16.76 7.05
N GLU A 8 -15.85 -17.08 7.83
CA GLU A 8 -15.64 -16.50 9.15
C GLU A 8 -15.21 -15.06 8.90
N THR A 9 -15.97 -14.11 9.44
CA THR A 9 -15.61 -12.69 9.42
C THR A 9 -14.20 -12.58 9.97
N MET A 10 -13.21 -12.40 9.08
CA MET A 10 -11.83 -12.22 9.50
C MET A 10 -11.83 -11.00 10.43
N PRO A 11 -11.35 -11.13 11.69
CA PRO A 11 -11.41 -10.01 12.61
C PRO A 11 -10.66 -8.85 11.99
N SER A 12 -11.22 -7.64 12.14
CA SER A 12 -10.71 -6.43 11.49
C SER A 12 -9.21 -6.25 11.70
N GLU A 13 -8.73 -6.57 12.91
CA GLU A 13 -7.31 -6.53 13.27
C GLU A 13 -6.44 -7.47 12.42
N VAL A 14 -6.89 -8.70 12.15
CA VAL A 14 -6.17 -9.65 11.29
C VAL A 14 -6.19 -9.21 9.83
N TRP A 15 -7.32 -8.65 9.37
CA TRP A 15 -7.39 -8.09 8.01
C TRP A 15 -6.44 -6.90 7.85
N ILE A 16 -6.41 -6.00 8.84
CA ILE A 16 -5.54 -4.83 8.90
C ILE A 16 -4.07 -5.25 8.89
N ALA A 17 -3.67 -6.15 9.79
CA ALA A 17 -2.29 -6.63 9.88
C ALA A 17 -1.83 -7.34 8.59
N ALA A 18 -2.69 -8.16 7.98
CA ALA A 18 -2.36 -8.85 6.73
C ALA A 18 -2.19 -7.86 5.55
N CYS A 19 -3.09 -6.88 5.46
CA CYS A 19 -3.04 -5.83 4.44
C CYS A 19 -1.82 -4.92 4.64
N ALA A 20 -1.58 -4.44 5.87
CA ALA A 20 -0.41 -3.62 6.22
C ALA A 20 0.90 -4.34 5.92
N HIS A 21 1.00 -5.63 6.24
CA HIS A 21 2.18 -6.42 5.92
C HIS A 21 2.43 -6.54 4.41
N ARG A 22 1.36 -6.66 3.60
CA ARG A 22 1.47 -6.68 2.13
C ARG A 22 1.92 -5.32 1.59
N LEU A 23 1.36 -4.23 2.10
CA LEU A 23 1.76 -2.87 1.74
C LEU A 23 3.22 -2.60 2.13
N HIS A 24 3.65 -3.04 3.30
CA HIS A 24 5.01 -2.83 3.82
C HIS A 24 6.07 -3.54 2.96
N ARG A 25 5.74 -4.71 2.41
CA ARG A 25 6.65 -5.40 1.46
C ARG A 25 6.88 -4.61 0.17
N GLN A 26 5.89 -3.82 -0.26
CA GLN A 26 6.01 -2.97 -1.45
C GLN A 26 6.68 -1.63 -1.08
N TRP A 27 6.29 -1.04 0.06
CA TRP A 27 6.68 0.28 0.54
C TRP A 27 7.48 0.19 1.84
N HIS A 28 8.71 -0.31 1.75
CA HIS A 28 9.61 -0.53 2.87
C HIS A 28 10.06 0.77 3.59
N SER A 29 9.85 1.95 2.98
CA SER A 29 10.18 3.25 3.58
C SER A 29 9.04 3.85 4.40
N VAL A 30 7.83 3.29 4.32
CA VAL A 30 6.66 3.77 5.07
C VAL A 30 6.55 2.99 6.36
N ASP A 31 6.24 3.68 7.45
CA ASP A 31 6.13 3.07 8.77
C ASP A 31 4.96 2.05 8.82
N PRO A 32 5.15 0.88 9.45
CA PRO A 32 4.08 -0.11 9.59
C PRO A 32 2.82 0.44 10.29
N ASP A 33 2.94 1.38 11.23
CA ASP A 33 1.79 1.98 11.92
C ASP A 33 0.92 2.80 10.96
N ASP A 34 1.57 3.58 10.08
CA ASP A 34 0.90 4.32 8.99
C ASP A 34 0.18 3.35 8.02
N LEU A 35 0.79 2.20 7.72
CA LEU A 35 0.20 1.18 6.86
C LEU A 35 -0.99 0.47 7.50
N GLU A 36 -0.96 0.23 8.81
CA GLU A 36 -2.10 -0.29 9.57
C GLU A 36 -3.26 0.70 9.58
N GLN A 37 -2.97 2.00 9.71
CA GLN A 37 -3.98 3.04 9.61
C GLN A 37 -4.61 3.10 8.21
N VAL A 38 -3.81 2.99 7.15
CA VAL A 38 -4.30 2.89 5.77
C VAL A 38 -5.15 1.64 5.58
N ALA A 39 -4.72 0.48 6.08
CA ALA A 39 -5.49 -0.75 6.02
C ALA A 39 -6.81 -0.65 6.80
N SER A 40 -6.83 0.02 7.94
CA SER A 40 -8.05 0.31 8.71
C SER A 40 -9.02 1.18 7.91
N MET A 41 -8.52 2.19 7.20
CA MET A 41 -9.32 3.01 6.29
C MET A 41 -9.87 2.19 5.12
N LEU A 42 -9.04 1.34 4.50
CA LEU A 42 -9.47 0.44 3.43
C LEU A 42 -10.55 -0.53 3.88
N LEU A 43 -10.43 -1.08 5.09
CA LEU A 43 -11.44 -1.98 5.65
C LEU A 43 -12.78 -1.28 5.94
N ARG A 44 -12.79 0.01 6.26
CA ARG A 44 -14.03 0.79 6.39
C ARG A 44 -14.70 1.03 5.03
N ASP A 45 -13.93 0.98 3.96
CA ASP A 45 -14.35 1.20 2.60
C ASP A 45 -14.94 -0.10 2.04
N GLY A 46 -16.27 -0.18 1.97
CA GLY A 46 -17.00 -1.43 1.68
C GLY A 46 -16.59 -2.14 0.39
N ARG A 47 -16.02 -1.41 -0.58
CA ARG A 47 -15.46 -1.97 -1.83
C ARG A 47 -14.22 -2.83 -1.61
N PHE A 48 -13.34 -2.41 -0.69
CA PHE A 48 -12.09 -3.11 -0.37
C PHE A 48 -12.34 -4.17 0.70
N ALA A 49 -13.23 -3.88 1.66
CA ALA A 49 -13.69 -4.83 2.67
C ALA A 49 -14.39 -6.06 2.07
N ALA A 50 -15.01 -5.91 0.89
CA ALA A 50 -15.60 -7.02 0.15
C ALA A 50 -14.56 -7.94 -0.52
N MET A 51 -13.29 -7.54 -0.57
CA MET A 51 -12.20 -8.28 -1.20
C MET A 51 -11.24 -8.87 -0.13
N ALA A 52 -10.40 -9.82 -0.55
CA ALA A 52 -9.33 -10.33 0.30
C ALA A 52 -8.31 -9.19 0.58
N PRO A 53 -7.64 -9.16 1.75
CA PRO A 53 -6.68 -8.10 2.09
C PRO A 53 -5.52 -8.01 1.08
N ASP A 54 -5.11 -9.15 0.50
CA ASP A 54 -4.11 -9.19 -0.56
C ASP A 54 -4.58 -8.50 -1.85
N GLU A 55 -5.86 -8.70 -2.19
CA GLU A 55 -6.48 -8.13 -3.38
C GLU A 55 -6.82 -6.65 -3.18
N ALA A 56 -7.31 -6.26 -2.00
CA ALA A 56 -7.52 -4.87 -1.63
C ALA A 56 -6.22 -4.06 -1.64
N ALA A 57 -5.14 -4.63 -1.07
CA ALA A 57 -3.81 -4.04 -1.15
C ALA A 57 -3.33 -3.93 -2.61
N ALA A 58 -3.53 -4.96 -3.43
CA ALA A 58 -3.15 -4.93 -4.84
C ALA A 58 -3.93 -3.87 -5.63
N GLU A 59 -5.24 -3.75 -5.42
CA GLU A 59 -6.08 -2.71 -6.04
C GLU A 59 -5.67 -1.30 -5.60
N TRP A 60 -5.34 -1.11 -4.32
CA TRP A 60 -4.86 0.17 -3.80
C TRP A 60 -3.44 0.52 -4.29
N LEU A 61 -2.59 -0.49 -4.45
CA LEU A 61 -1.24 -0.38 -5.00
C LEU A 61 -1.21 -0.24 -6.53
N LYS A 62 -2.34 -0.41 -7.24
CA LYS A 62 -2.39 -0.11 -8.67
C LYS A 62 -1.98 1.35 -8.83
N PRO A 63 -0.96 1.65 -9.66
CA PRO A 63 -0.62 3.03 -9.94
C PRO A 63 -1.90 3.71 -10.43
N ILE A 64 -2.35 4.73 -9.70
CA ILE A 64 -3.48 5.55 -10.10
C ILE A 64 -3.02 6.25 -11.38
N ALA A 65 -3.22 5.59 -12.51
CA ALA A 65 -2.85 6.05 -13.84
C ALA A 65 -3.75 7.25 -14.18
N GLY A 66 -3.36 8.38 -13.62
CA GLY A 66 -3.96 9.70 -13.79
C GLY A 66 -2.95 10.84 -13.56
N GLY A 67 -1.76 10.56 -13.02
CA GLY A 67 -0.58 11.41 -13.18
C GLY A 67 0.25 10.91 -14.36
N ALA A 68 -0.09 11.30 -15.58
CA ALA A 68 0.69 10.97 -16.77
C ALA A 68 2.17 11.41 -16.59
N PRO A 69 3.16 10.67 -17.11
CA PRO A 69 4.53 11.18 -17.24
C PRO A 69 4.54 12.23 -18.36
N ARG A 70 4.29 13.49 -18.02
CA ARG A 70 4.46 14.63 -18.94
C ARG A 70 5.36 15.74 -18.40
N GLU A 71 6.12 15.47 -17.36
CA GLU A 71 7.21 16.34 -16.91
C GLU A 71 8.57 15.70 -17.22
N SER A 72 8.86 15.59 -18.53
CA SER A 72 10.19 15.97 -18.99
C SER A 72 10.35 17.46 -18.66
N GLY A 73 10.78 17.79 -17.44
CA GLY A 73 10.89 19.20 -17.03
C GLY A 73 10.96 19.53 -15.54
N ASN A 74 11.05 18.58 -14.61
CA ASN A 74 11.33 18.91 -13.21
C ASN A 74 12.49 18.07 -12.68
N SER A 75 13.68 18.56 -13.03
CA SER A 75 14.93 18.31 -12.32
C SER A 75 14.79 18.89 -10.91
N MET A 76 14.62 18.06 -9.88
CA MET A 76 14.80 18.51 -8.50
C MET A 76 16.28 18.34 -8.08
N PRO A 77 16.86 19.34 -7.38
CA PRO A 77 18.30 19.56 -7.32
C PRO A 77 18.87 19.08 -5.99
N PHE A 78 19.08 17.78 -5.82
CA PHE A 78 19.91 17.27 -4.73
C PHE A 78 20.82 16.15 -5.23
N ALA A 79 22.13 16.45 -5.19
CA ALA A 79 23.27 15.54 -5.24
C ALA A 79 23.78 15.07 -6.63
N ASP A 80 24.25 16.01 -7.46
CA ASP A 80 25.51 15.76 -8.18
C ASP A 80 26.67 16.08 -7.22
N SER A 81 27.28 15.03 -6.67
CA SER A 81 28.43 15.14 -5.75
C SER A 81 29.77 15.36 -6.49
N ARG A 82 29.81 16.09 -7.62
CA ARG A 82 31.07 16.28 -8.36
C ARG A 82 31.41 17.68 -8.83
N SER A 83 30.69 18.71 -8.39
CA SER A 83 31.03 20.09 -8.76
C SER A 83 31.04 21.03 -7.55
N TRP A 84 32.16 21.03 -6.84
CA TRP A 84 32.51 22.06 -5.83
C TRP A 84 33.64 22.93 -6.42
N PRO A 85 33.44 24.25 -6.60
CA PRO A 85 34.51 25.24 -6.80
C PRO A 85 34.70 26.04 -5.47
N GLU A 86 35.80 26.67 -5.06
CA GLU A 86 37.09 27.14 -5.61
C GLU A 86 38.22 26.84 -4.61
#